data_AF-A0A914QPP5-F1
#
_entry.id   AF-A0A914QPP5-F1
#
_cell.length_a   1.000
_cell.length_b   1.000
_cell.length_c   1.000
_cell.angle_alpha   90.00
_cell.angle_beta   90.00
_cell.angle_gamma   90.00
#
_symmetry.space_group_name_H-M   'P 1'
#
loop_
_entity.id
_entity.type
_entity.pdbx_description
1 polymer ?
#
loop_
_entity_poly.entity_id
_entity_poly.type
_entity_poly.pdbx_seq_one_letter_code
_entity_poly.pdbx_strand_id
1 'polypeptide(L)'
;MVPRNITIILLLFTLTFSSTSGFFKDYYCGIGFFSKVASFLSTVVCDRDTLNLCCEAHDICYDSENGTRAECDTAFCECSKEAEKDKFCQWWIGVSHCRMVKILGEKPYARSHRLFLILDEPI
;
A
#
# COMPACT_ATOMS: atom_id res chain seq x y z
N MET A 1 -4.26 35.76 19.70
CA MET A 1 -2.90 35.37 20.10
C MET A 1 -2.91 33.89 20.44
N VAL A 2 -2.20 33.06 19.67
CA VAL A 2 -2.03 31.63 20.00
C VAL A 2 -0.94 31.54 21.06
N PRO A 3 -1.16 30.87 22.20
CA PRO A 3 -0.17 30.79 23.26
C PRO A 3 1.11 30.07 22.78
N ARG A 4 2.26 30.57 23.23
CA ARG A 4 3.61 30.11 22.83
C ARG A 4 3.77 28.58 22.94
N ASN A 5 3.17 27.97 23.96
CA ASN A 5 3.21 26.52 24.18
C ASN A 5 2.45 25.73 23.09
N ILE A 6 1.31 26.25 22.60
CA ILE A 6 0.57 25.63 21.48
C ILE A 6 1.36 25.75 20.19
N THR A 7 2.07 26.87 19.99
CA THR A 7 2.94 27.06 18.81
C THR A 7 4.10 26.06 18.81
N ILE A 8 4.72 25.81 19.97
CA ILE A 8 5.78 24.82 20.12
C ILE A 8 5.25 23.40 19.88
N ILE A 9 4.07 23.06 20.42
CA ILE A 9 3.46 21.75 20.22
C ILE A 9 3.15 21.50 18.74
N LEU A 10 2.61 22.49 18.02
CA LEU A 10 2.34 22.40 16.58
C LEU A 10 3.63 22.25 15.75
N LEU A 11 4.71 22.93 16.12
CA LEU A 11 6.02 22.79 15.47
C LEU A 11 6.65 21.42 15.72
N LEU A 12 6.53 20.88 16.94
CA LEU A 12 6.99 19.52 17.25
C LEU A 12 6.15 18.46 16.50
N PHE A 13 4.84 18.64 16.40
CA PHE A 13 3.95 17.73 15.68
C PHE A 13 4.20 17.73 14.17
N THR A 14 4.55 18.88 13.59
CA THR A 14 4.90 18.98 12.17
C THR A 14 6.28 18.39 11.86
N LEU A 15 7.30 18.62 12.71
CA LEU A 15 8.64 18.04 12.55
C LEU A 15 8.65 16.50 12.67
N THR A 16 7.84 15.93 13.57
CA THR A 16 7.72 14.47 13.68
C THR A 16 6.91 13.88 12.52
N PHE A 17 5.86 14.57 12.05
CA PHE A 17 5.03 14.12 10.93
C PHE A 17 5.78 14.12 9.58
N SER A 18 6.65 15.10 9.34
CA SER A 18 7.49 15.13 8.12
C SER A 18 8.54 14.02 8.08
N SER A 19 8.95 13.50 9.24
CA SER A 19 9.97 12.45 9.33
C SER A 19 9.40 11.04 9.13
N THR A 20 8.12 10.83 9.45
CA THR A 20 7.47 9.50 9.34
C THR A 20 7.00 9.17 7.93
N SER A 21 6.77 10.18 7.08
CA SER A 21 6.41 9.96 5.66
C SER A 21 7.55 9.32 4.87
N GLY A 22 8.80 9.52 5.27
CA GLY A 22 9.98 8.89 4.65
C GLY A 22 10.17 7.41 5.01
N PHE A 23 9.65 6.96 6.15
CA PHE A 23 9.87 5.59 6.65
C PHE A 23 9.19 4.51 5.79
N PHE A 24 8.05 4.82 5.18
CA PHE A 24 7.29 3.90 4.32
C PHE A 24 7.43 4.23 2.83
N LYS A 25 8.51 4.91 2.44
CA LYS A 25 8.72 5.28 1.04
C LYS A 25 8.87 4.05 0.15
N ASP A 26 9.58 3.03 0.64
CA ASP A 26 9.86 1.78 -0.09
C ASP A 26 8.95 0.61 0.36
N TYR A 27 7.83 0.94 1.03
CA TYR A 27 6.82 -0.04 1.44
C TYR A 27 5.54 0.19 0.64
N TYR A 28 5.16 -0.77 -0.19
CA TYR A 28 4.11 -0.65 -1.20
C TYR A 28 2.76 -1.20 -0.72
N CYS A 29 2.75 -2.08 0.27
CA CYS A 29 1.48 -2.64 0.76
C CYS A 29 0.62 -1.58 1.46
N GLY A 30 -0.33 -1.00 0.72
CA GLY A 30 -1.35 -0.08 1.22
C GLY A 30 -1.39 1.26 0.50
N ILE A 31 -2.60 1.81 0.37
CA ILE A 31 -2.91 3.01 -0.43
C ILE A 31 -2.67 4.37 0.26
N GLY A 32 -2.00 4.38 1.42
CA GLY A 32 -1.76 5.59 2.22
C GLY A 32 -1.07 5.29 3.54
N PHE A 33 -0.69 6.32 4.31
CA PHE A 33 0.12 6.14 5.53
C PHE A 33 -0.51 5.15 6.53
N PHE A 34 -1.78 5.33 6.88
CA PHE A 34 -2.45 4.47 7.86
C PHE A 34 -2.60 3.02 7.41
N SER A 35 -2.93 2.78 6.13
CA SER A 35 -3.03 1.42 5.59
C SER A 35 -1.65 0.75 5.47
N LYS A 36 -0.61 1.51 5.11
CA LYS A 36 0.78 1.04 5.12
C LYS A 36 1.25 0.63 6.52
N VAL A 37 0.98 1.47 7.53
CA VAL A 37 1.27 1.12 8.93
C VAL A 37 0.50 -0.14 9.36
N ALA A 38 -0.80 -0.22 9.05
CA ALA A 38 -1.62 -1.37 9.40
C ALA A 38 -1.12 -2.67 8.74
N SER A 39 -0.81 -2.61 7.45
CA SER A 39 -0.23 -3.73 6.68
C SER A 39 1.12 -4.16 7.28
N PHE A 40 2.01 -3.21 7.57
CA PHE A 40 3.32 -3.47 8.15
C PHE A 40 3.25 -4.15 9.52
N LEU A 41 2.36 -3.69 10.40
CA LEU A 41 2.16 -4.30 11.71
C LEU A 41 1.50 -5.68 11.61
N SER A 42 0.56 -5.84 10.69
CA SER A 42 -0.15 -7.11 10.48
C SER A 42 0.74 -8.23 9.96
N THR A 43 1.93 -7.92 9.43
CA THR A 43 2.84 -8.86 8.78
C THR A 43 4.14 -9.06 9.55
N VAL A 44 4.24 -8.58 10.79
CA VAL A 44 5.49 -8.61 11.58
C VAL A 44 6.03 -10.01 11.87
N VAL A 45 5.16 -11.03 11.83
CA VAL A 45 5.51 -12.45 12.05
C VAL A 45 5.61 -13.26 10.74
N CYS A 46 5.45 -12.60 9.60
CA CYS A 46 5.44 -13.21 8.26
C CYS A 46 6.58 -12.63 7.40
N ASP A 47 6.83 -13.19 6.21
CA ASP A 47 7.80 -12.68 5.24
C ASP A 47 7.28 -11.43 4.54
N ARG A 48 7.32 -10.32 5.29
CA ARG A 48 6.87 -9.01 4.86
C ARG A 48 7.63 -8.50 3.64
N ASP A 49 8.93 -8.78 3.52
CA ASP A 49 9.75 -8.21 2.46
C ASP A 49 9.38 -8.84 1.12
N THR A 50 9.18 -10.17 1.09
CA THR A 50 8.67 -10.85 -0.12
C THR A 50 7.23 -10.44 -0.43
N LEU A 51 6.36 -10.30 0.57
CA LEU A 51 5.01 -9.75 0.38
C LEU A 51 5.04 -8.33 -0.20
N ASN A 52 5.98 -7.49 0.23
CA ASN A 52 6.12 -6.12 -0.25
C ASN A 52 6.45 -6.06 -1.75
N LEU A 53 7.24 -7.01 -2.27
CA LEU A 53 7.49 -7.15 -3.70
C LEU A 53 6.21 -7.51 -4.47
N CYS A 54 5.34 -8.36 -3.89
CA CYS A 54 4.03 -8.64 -4.49
C CYS A 54 3.14 -7.39 -4.53
N CYS A 55 3.19 -6.56 -3.49
CA CYS A 55 2.46 -5.29 -3.45
C CYS A 55 2.99 -4.29 -4.49
N GLU A 56 4.31 -4.19 -4.65
CA GLU A 56 4.93 -3.37 -5.70
C GLU A 56 4.48 -3.80 -7.10
N ALA A 57 4.51 -5.11 -7.38
CA ALA A 57 4.05 -5.65 -8.66
C ALA A 57 2.53 -5.41 -8.90
N HIS A 58 1.73 -5.42 -7.84
CA HIS A 58 0.30 -5.11 -7.90
C HIS A 58 0.03 -3.64 -8.23
N ASP A 59 0.73 -2.72 -7.59
CA ASP A 59 0.65 -1.29 -7.87
C ASP A 59 1.08 -0.99 -9.32
N ILE A 60 2.18 -1.60 -9.80
CA ILE A 60 2.61 -1.50 -11.20
C ILE A 60 1.54 -2.01 -12.17
N CYS A 61 0.89 -3.13 -11.84
CA CYS A 61 -0.19 -3.67 -12.66
C CYS A 61 -1.41 -2.73 -12.71
N TYR A 62 -1.74 -2.09 -11.58
CA TYR A 62 -2.81 -1.10 -11.48
C TYR A 62 -2.52 0.16 -12.29
N ASP A 63 -1.26 0.53 -12.46
CA ASP A 63 -0.82 1.67 -13.29
C ASP A 63 -0.69 1.33 -14.78
N SER A 64 -0.83 0.05 -15.17
CA SER A 64 -0.70 -0.42 -16.55
C SER A 64 -1.98 -0.23 -17.37
N GLU A 65 -1.86 0.22 -18.62
CA GLU A 65 -2.98 0.34 -19.58
C GLU A 65 -3.77 -0.96 -19.78
N ASN A 66 -3.06 -2.09 -19.77
CA ASN A 66 -3.60 -3.38 -20.14
C ASN A 66 -3.98 -4.24 -18.92
N GLY A 67 -3.64 -3.82 -17.70
CA GLY A 67 -3.93 -4.58 -16.49
C GLY A 67 -5.35 -4.34 -16.04
N THR A 68 -6.22 -5.35 -16.14
CA THR A 68 -7.55 -5.24 -15.50
C THR A 68 -7.43 -5.44 -13.99
N ARG A 69 -8.31 -4.80 -13.22
CA ARG A 69 -8.34 -4.97 -11.75
C ARG A 69 -8.36 -6.45 -11.33
N ALA A 70 -9.20 -7.25 -12.00
CA ALA A 70 -9.39 -8.66 -11.66
C ALA A 70 -8.11 -9.48 -11.90
N GLU A 71 -7.38 -9.20 -12.98
CA GLU A 71 -6.09 -9.84 -13.28
C GLU A 71 -5.04 -9.43 -12.26
N CYS A 72 -4.89 -8.13 -12.00
CA CYS A 72 -3.92 -7.61 -11.03
C CYS A 72 -4.18 -8.17 -9.62
N ASP A 73 -5.44 -8.14 -9.15
CA ASP A 73 -5.82 -8.69 -7.84
C ASP A 73 -5.57 -10.20 -7.75
N THR A 74 -5.73 -10.93 -8.87
CA THR A 74 -5.50 -12.38 -8.91
C THR A 74 -4.02 -12.70 -8.89
N ALA A 75 -3.22 -12.03 -9.71
CA ALA A 75 -1.76 -12.17 -9.73
C ALA A 75 -1.14 -11.81 -8.37
N PHE A 76 -1.65 -10.76 -7.72
CA PHE A 76 -1.26 -10.41 -6.36
C PHE A 76 -1.56 -11.54 -5.36
N CYS A 77 -2.77 -12.09 -5.39
CA CYS A 77 -3.15 -13.19 -4.51
C CYS A 77 -2.27 -14.44 -4.70
N GLU A 78 -1.90 -14.76 -5.93
CA GLU A 78 -1.00 -15.88 -6.26
C GLU A 78 0.42 -15.61 -5.73
N CYS A 79 0.99 -14.44 -6.05
CA CYS A 79 2.30 -14.02 -5.56
C CYS A 79 2.38 -14.08 -4.03
N SER A 80 1.41 -13.47 -3.34
CA SER A 80 1.39 -13.40 -1.87
C SER A 80 1.28 -14.77 -1.19
N LYS A 81 0.67 -15.76 -1.86
CA LYS A 81 0.58 -17.13 -1.37
C LYS A 81 1.90 -17.88 -1.55
N GLU A 82 2.58 -17.67 -2.67
CA GLU A 82 3.87 -18.29 -2.98
C GLU A 82 5.03 -17.68 -2.20
N ALA A 83 4.91 -16.40 -1.82
CA ALA A 83 5.85 -15.69 -0.97
C ALA A 83 6.04 -16.33 0.41
N GLU A 84 5.06 -17.11 0.88
CA GLU A 84 5.02 -17.63 2.25
C GLU A 84 5.10 -19.15 2.30
N LYS A 85 5.91 -19.67 3.22
CA LYS A 85 6.00 -21.12 3.49
C LYS A 85 5.17 -21.54 4.68
N ASP A 86 4.94 -20.64 5.63
CA ASP A 86 4.16 -20.91 6.82
C ASP A 86 2.65 -20.84 6.52
N LYS A 87 1.91 -21.87 6.96
CA LYS A 87 0.47 -21.98 6.67
C LYS A 87 -0.36 -20.92 7.38
N PHE A 88 0.06 -20.48 8.56
CA PHE A 88 -0.62 -19.40 9.26
C PHE A 88 -0.43 -18.08 8.51
N CYS A 89 0.80 -17.77 8.07
CA CYS A 89 1.07 -16.59 7.27
C CYS A 89 0.34 -16.61 5.92
N GLN A 90 0.34 -17.74 5.21
CA GLN A 90 -0.47 -17.90 3.98
C GLN A 90 -1.95 -17.60 4.22
N TRP A 91 -2.54 -18.18 5.27
CA TRP A 91 -3.93 -17.93 5.61
C TRP A 91 -4.19 -16.47 5.99
N TRP A 92 -3.33 -15.91 6.84
CA TRP A 92 -3.46 -14.55 7.36
C TRP A 92 -3.30 -13.50 6.26
N ILE A 93 -2.29 -13.63 5.39
CA ILE A 93 -2.08 -12.77 4.22
C ILE A 93 -3.24 -12.92 3.22
N GLY A 94 -3.75 -14.14 3.05
CA GLY A 94 -4.96 -14.39 2.27
C GLY A 94 -6.16 -13.55 2.74
N VAL A 95 -6.37 -13.47 4.06
CA VAL A 95 -7.48 -12.70 4.65
C VAL A 95 -7.18 -11.19 4.69
N SER A 96 -5.99 -10.80 5.10
CA SER A 96 -5.62 -9.40 5.38
C SER A 96 -5.24 -8.60 4.14
N HIS A 97 -4.72 -9.25 3.09
CA HIS A 97 -4.25 -8.59 1.88
C HIS A 97 -5.05 -9.02 0.66
N CYS A 98 -5.01 -10.31 0.29
CA CYS A 98 -5.65 -10.80 -0.95
C CYS A 98 -7.17 -10.53 -0.96
N ARG A 99 -7.87 -10.81 0.14
CA ARG A 99 -9.30 -10.49 0.24
C ARG A 99 -9.55 -8.98 0.23
N MET A 100 -8.68 -8.20 0.86
CA MET A 100 -8.85 -6.76 1.00
C MET A 100 -8.66 -6.02 -0.32
N VAL A 101 -7.70 -6.40 -1.17
CA VAL A 101 -7.56 -5.80 -2.52
C VAL A 101 -8.80 -6.07 -3.36
N LYS A 102 -9.41 -7.26 -3.26
CA LYS A 102 -10.64 -7.58 -4.01
C LYS A 102 -11.85 -6.77 -3.55
N ILE A 103 -11.95 -6.47 -2.26
CA ILE A 103 -13.08 -5.72 -1.66
C ILE A 103 -12.90 -4.21 -1.80
N LEU A 104 -11.69 -3.69 -1.58
CA LEU A 104 -11.41 -2.25 -1.49
C LEU A 104 -10.63 -1.68 -2.68
N GLY A 105 -10.16 -2.52 -3.60
CA GLY A 105 -9.27 -2.15 -4.70
C GLY A 105 -9.90 -1.37 -5.84
N GLU A 106 -11.23 -1.28 -5.92
CA GLU A 106 -11.91 -0.54 -7.00
C GLU A 106 -11.51 0.94 -7.05
N LYS A 107 -11.53 1.64 -5.90
CA LYS A 107 -11.16 3.07 -5.86
C LYS A 107 -9.67 3.31 -6.13
N PRO A 108 -8.73 2.53 -5.55
CA PRO A 108 -7.31 2.63 -5.89
C PRO A 108 -7.04 2.37 -7.38
N TYR A 109 -7.63 1.30 -7.94
CA TYR A 109 -7.51 0.96 -9.36
C TYR A 109 -8.04 2.07 -10.29
N ALA A 110 -9.20 2.64 -9.98
CA ALA A 110 -9.73 3.75 -10.78
C ALA A 110 -8.83 5.00 -10.69
N ARG A 111 -8.13 5.20 -9.57
CA ARG A 111 -7.23 6.33 -9.37
C ARG A 111 -5.93 6.17 -10.13
N SER A 112 -5.32 4.98 -10.13
CA SER A 112 -4.11 4.69 -10.90
C SER A 112 -4.36 4.88 -12.39
N HIS A 113 -5.42 4.28 -12.93
CA HIS A 113 -5.84 4.44 -14.32
C HIS A 113 -6.14 5.90 -14.70
N ARG A 114 -6.79 6.66 -13.80
CA ARG A 114 -7.03 8.09 -14.06
C ARG A 114 -5.74 8.91 -14.09
N LEU A 115 -4.79 8.60 -13.21
CA LEU A 115 -3.49 9.27 -13.21
C LEU A 115 -2.72 8.96 -14.50
N PHE A 116 -2.73 7.70 -14.92
CA PHE A 116 -2.19 7.26 -16.21
C PHE A 116 -2.77 8.10 -17.37
N LEU A 117 -4.10 8.17 -17.48
CA LEU A 117 -4.76 8.97 -18.53
C LEU A 117 -4.40 10.46 -18.52
N ILE A 118 -4.05 11.04 -17.37
CA ILE A 118 -3.63 12.45 -17.27
C ILE A 118 -2.16 12.64 -17.69
N LEU A 119 -1.32 11.62 -17.51
CA LEU A 119 0.10 11.67 -17.84
C LEU A 119 0.40 11.35 -19.31
N ASP A 120 -0.54 10.71 -20.02
CA ASP A 120 -0.46 10.40 -21.47
C ASP A 120 -1.23 11.38 -22.38
N GLU A 121 -1.74 12.50 -21.85
CA GLU A 121 -2.22 13.60 -22.71
C GLU A 121 -1.02 14.20 -23.46
N PRO A 122 -1.00 14.20 -24.81
CA PRO A 122 0.06 14.84 -25.57
C PRO A 122 0.03 16.36 -25.34
N ILE A 123 1.19 16.96 -25.03
CA ILE A 123 1.41 18.42 -25.00
C ILE A 123 1.21 19.01 -26.40
#